data_AF-A0A9E3TU97-F1
#
_entry.id   AF-A0A9E3TU97-F1
#
_cell.length_a   1.000
_cell.length_b   1.000
_cell.length_c   1.000
_cell.angle_alpha   90.00
_cell.angle_beta   90.00
_cell.angle_gamma   90.00
#
_symmetry.space_group_name_H-M   'P 1'
#
loop_
_entity.id
_entity.type
_entity.pdbx_description
1 polymer ?
#
loop_
_entity_poly.entity_id
_entity_poly.type
_entity_poly.pdbx_seq_one_letter_code
_entity_poly.pdbx_strand_id
1 'polypeptide(L)'
;MSKYIVEYGATGMVLTNLAKVYAERGENKQAEAILWDGLKLDPNQENGLLWWAAIHEERLGQQGFLDSMNTAAAIPGSWRRQLWLARKSLEQERPQEAMQYYEVILNVAANHGDVLMQISGDLGTHGCLDGILTLIPPVYDPEKHDVHTGFNILQAYVEKGDYIMGQRFLQRIFVLDRPDIRECLHYYAAEFEKLKDAAEPLPQAQEEQVEVVAARFNRPIWAYGLASLVLPVVVLCYA
;
A
#
# COMPACT_ATOMS: atom_id res chain seq x y z
N MET A 1 33.03 -22.32 21.85
CA MET A 1 32.21 -21.07 21.91
C MET A 1 33.00 -19.98 21.22
N SER A 2 32.41 -19.22 20.27
CA SER A 2 33.18 -18.22 19.51
C SER A 2 33.64 -17.07 20.41
N LYS A 3 34.83 -16.51 20.16
CA LYS A 3 35.39 -15.38 20.92
C LYS A 3 34.41 -14.20 20.99
N TYR A 4 33.67 -13.96 19.90
CA TYR A 4 32.66 -12.91 19.82
C TYR A 4 31.49 -13.09 20.80
N ILE A 5 30.96 -14.32 20.96
CA ILE A 5 29.84 -14.59 21.90
C ILE A 5 30.29 -14.38 23.35
N VAL A 6 31.54 -14.71 23.66
CA VAL A 6 32.11 -14.49 25.00
C VAL A 6 32.25 -13.00 25.32
N GLU A 7 32.51 -12.18 24.30
CA GLU A 7 32.81 -10.76 24.44
C GLU A 7 31.57 -9.86 24.34
N TYR A 8 30.59 -10.22 23.50
CA TYR A 8 29.43 -9.38 23.17
C TYR A 8 28.07 -10.03 23.49
N GLY A 9 28.06 -11.26 23.99
CA GLY A 9 26.85 -12.02 24.24
C GLY A 9 26.27 -12.69 22.99
N ALA A 10 25.34 -13.63 23.20
CA ALA A 10 24.61 -14.28 22.12
C ALA A 10 23.38 -13.46 21.72
N THR A 11 23.17 -13.26 20.42
CA THR A 11 21.94 -12.72 19.85
C THR A 11 21.38 -13.71 18.82
N GLY A 12 20.10 -13.60 18.49
CA GLY A 12 19.48 -14.44 17.45
C GLY A 12 20.26 -14.39 16.13
N MET A 13 20.70 -13.20 15.72
CA MET A 13 21.52 -13.02 14.52
C MET A 13 22.88 -13.70 14.58
N VAL A 14 23.59 -13.57 15.71
CA VAL A 14 24.90 -14.19 15.88
C VAL A 14 24.78 -15.70 15.87
N LEU A 15 23.75 -16.26 16.53
CA LEU A 15 23.53 -17.71 16.55
C LEU A 15 23.09 -18.24 15.18
N THR A 16 22.22 -17.55 14.44
CA THR A 16 21.87 -17.94 13.07
C THR A 16 23.09 -17.95 12.14
N ASN A 17 23.97 -16.95 12.24
CA ASN A 17 25.20 -16.94 11.45
C ASN A 17 26.19 -18.03 11.89
N LEU A 18 26.29 -18.32 13.19
CA LEU A 18 27.10 -19.42 13.70
C LEU A 18 26.57 -20.77 13.20
N ALA A 19 25.25 -20.97 13.22
CA ALA A 19 24.62 -22.16 12.68
C ALA A 19 25.00 -22.38 11.20
N LYS A 20 25.02 -21.32 10.37
CA LYS A 20 25.46 -21.41 8.96
C LYS A 20 26.87 -21.95 8.84
N VAL A 21 27.82 -21.48 9.66
CA VAL A 21 29.20 -21.97 9.69
C VAL A 21 29.27 -23.47 10.03
N TYR A 22 28.44 -23.94 10.96
CA TYR A 22 28.36 -25.37 11.28
C TYR A 22 27.73 -26.19 10.14
N ALA A 23 26.71 -25.67 9.48
CA ALA A 23 26.09 -26.33 8.32
C ALA A 23 27.07 -26.47 7.15
N GLU A 24 27.86 -25.44 6.86
CA GLU A 24 28.92 -25.47 5.82
C GLU A 24 30.01 -26.52 6.10
N ARG A 25 30.17 -26.92 7.36
CA ARG A 25 31.10 -28.00 7.77
C ARG A 25 30.46 -29.39 7.74
N GLY A 26 29.19 -29.50 7.35
CA GLY A 26 28.43 -30.74 7.39
C GLY A 26 27.95 -31.14 8.79
N GLU A 27 28.11 -30.26 9.79
CA GLU A 27 27.72 -30.49 11.18
C GLU A 27 26.22 -30.16 11.40
N ASN A 28 25.35 -30.73 10.55
CA ASN A 28 23.95 -30.30 10.40
C ASN A 28 23.12 -30.38 11.69
N LYS A 29 23.32 -31.41 12.51
CA LYS A 29 22.61 -31.53 13.81
C LYS A 29 22.98 -30.40 14.77
N GLN A 30 24.25 -30.00 14.77
CA GLN A 30 24.72 -28.90 15.60
C GLN A 30 24.27 -27.55 15.05
N ALA A 31 24.29 -27.38 13.74
CA ALA A 31 23.75 -26.19 13.07
C ALA A 31 22.28 -25.95 13.43
N GLU A 32 21.45 -26.99 13.34
CA GLU A 32 20.02 -26.93 13.66
C GLU A 32 19.77 -26.60 15.14
N ALA A 33 20.54 -27.20 16.06
CA ALA A 33 20.44 -26.88 17.49
C ALA A 33 20.79 -25.41 17.79
N ILE A 34 21.86 -24.90 17.18
CA ILE A 34 22.28 -23.49 17.33
C ILE A 34 21.26 -22.53 16.70
N LEU A 35 20.68 -22.91 15.55
CA LEU A 35 19.63 -22.14 14.89
C LEU A 35 18.39 -22.02 15.79
N TRP A 36 17.98 -23.12 16.43
CA TRP A 36 16.88 -23.10 17.40
C TRP A 36 17.19 -22.24 18.63
N ASP A 37 18.43 -22.28 19.14
CA ASP A 37 18.87 -21.37 20.20
C ASP A 37 18.79 -19.90 19.76
N GLY A 38 19.11 -19.60 18.50
CA GLY A 38 18.94 -18.28 17.90
C GLY A 38 17.48 -17.82 17.89
N LEU A 39 16.56 -18.69 17.48
CA LEU A 39 15.13 -18.38 17.43
C LEU A 39 14.52 -18.15 18.81
N LYS A 40 14.97 -18.87 19.84
CA LYS A 40 14.53 -18.60 21.22
C LYS A 40 14.93 -17.21 21.71
N LEU A 41 15.99 -16.61 21.16
CA LEU A 41 16.41 -15.25 21.48
C LEU A 41 15.68 -14.20 20.63
N ASP A 42 15.45 -14.49 19.36
CA ASP A 42 14.71 -13.62 18.43
C ASP A 42 13.85 -14.47 17.49
N PRO A 43 12.58 -14.74 17.87
CA PRO A 43 11.71 -15.57 17.05
C PRO A 43 11.21 -14.86 15.79
N ASN A 44 11.42 -13.55 15.68
CA ASN A 44 10.99 -12.74 14.55
C ASN A 44 12.13 -12.49 13.55
N GLN A 45 13.31 -13.06 13.80
CA GLN A 45 14.41 -13.04 12.87
C GLN A 45 14.06 -13.85 11.61
N GLU A 46 13.75 -13.15 10.53
CA GLU A 46 13.29 -13.75 9.28
C GLU A 46 14.21 -14.85 8.74
N ASN A 47 15.50 -14.55 8.62
CA ASN A 47 16.49 -15.52 8.10
C ASN A 47 16.56 -16.79 8.94
N GLY A 48 16.48 -16.67 10.26
CA GLY A 48 16.51 -17.82 11.16
C GLY A 48 15.25 -18.67 11.03
N LEU A 49 14.09 -18.00 11.00
CA LEU A 49 12.78 -18.65 10.95
C LEU A 49 12.57 -19.38 9.62
N LEU A 50 12.90 -18.74 8.51
CA LEU A 50 12.79 -19.34 7.18
C LEU A 50 13.74 -20.52 7.00
N TRP A 51 14.97 -20.39 7.49
CA TRP A 51 15.92 -21.51 7.40
C TRP A 51 15.48 -22.70 8.25
N TRP A 52 14.97 -22.43 9.45
CA TRP A 52 14.36 -23.46 10.30
C TRP A 52 13.20 -24.16 9.58
N ALA A 53 12.27 -23.38 9.02
CA ALA A 53 11.13 -23.94 8.29
C ALA A 53 11.56 -24.78 7.08
N ALA A 54 12.57 -24.32 6.32
CA ALA A 54 13.11 -25.05 5.18
C ALA A 54 13.72 -26.41 5.57
N ILE A 55 14.50 -26.47 6.65
CA ILE A 55 15.08 -27.74 7.16
C ILE A 55 13.98 -28.77 7.45
N HIS A 56 12.87 -28.32 8.04
CA HIS A 56 11.76 -29.22 8.36
C HIS A 56 10.91 -29.57 7.14
N GLU A 57 10.71 -28.62 6.22
CA GLU A 57 9.99 -28.85 4.96
C GLU A 57 10.73 -29.85 4.06
N GLU A 58 12.06 -29.78 3.97
CA GLU A 58 12.87 -30.76 3.24
C GLU A 58 12.70 -32.19 3.79
N ARG A 59 12.47 -32.33 5.10
CA ARG A 59 12.36 -33.62 5.78
C ARG A 59 10.96 -34.23 5.71
N LEU A 60 9.92 -33.39 5.83
CA LEU A 60 8.54 -33.84 6.05
C LEU A 60 7.53 -33.18 5.10
N GLY A 61 8.00 -32.44 4.09
CA GLY A 61 7.16 -31.67 3.16
C GLY A 61 6.37 -30.57 3.89
N GLN A 62 5.18 -30.28 3.36
CA GLN A 62 4.31 -29.23 3.90
C GLN A 62 4.01 -29.40 5.40
N GLN A 63 3.91 -30.64 5.89
CA GLN A 63 3.67 -30.89 7.31
C GLN A 63 4.85 -30.41 8.17
N GLY A 64 6.09 -30.65 7.72
CA GLY A 64 7.28 -30.15 8.39
C GLY A 64 7.34 -28.63 8.47
N PHE A 65 6.93 -27.94 7.40
CA PHE A 65 6.78 -26.49 7.43
C PHE A 65 5.76 -26.04 8.49
N LEU A 66 4.58 -26.66 8.54
CA LEU A 66 3.55 -26.30 9.51
C LEU A 66 3.98 -26.59 10.96
N ASP A 67 4.61 -27.74 11.20
CA ASP A 67 5.09 -28.15 12.52
C ASP A 67 6.22 -27.25 13.04
N SER A 68 7.15 -26.88 12.16
CA SER A 68 8.24 -25.95 12.49
C SER A 68 7.71 -24.55 12.81
N MET A 69 6.73 -24.06 12.05
CA MET A 69 6.03 -22.81 12.35
C MET A 69 5.28 -22.89 13.70
N ASN A 70 4.53 -23.97 13.96
CA ASN A 70 3.87 -24.22 15.25
C ASN A 70 4.88 -24.19 16.41
N THR A 71 6.03 -24.81 16.22
CA THR A 71 7.11 -24.84 17.22
C THR A 71 7.66 -23.44 17.49
N ALA A 72 7.92 -22.64 16.46
CA ALA A 72 8.37 -21.25 16.61
C ALA A 72 7.34 -20.36 17.29
N ALA A 73 6.04 -20.60 17.10
CA ALA A 73 4.98 -19.84 17.78
C ALA A 73 4.92 -20.03 19.29
N ALA A 74 5.41 -21.16 19.80
CA ALA A 74 5.46 -21.39 21.24
C ALA A 74 6.43 -20.43 21.94
N ILE A 75 7.31 -19.76 21.18
CA ILE A 75 8.21 -18.73 21.70
C ILE A 75 7.39 -17.44 21.92
N PRO A 76 7.43 -16.83 23.12
CA PRO A 76 6.74 -15.56 23.37
C PRO A 76 7.18 -14.45 22.40
N GLY A 77 6.22 -13.71 21.87
CA GLY A 77 6.49 -12.60 20.95
C GLY A 77 6.65 -12.99 19.47
N SER A 78 6.48 -14.26 19.11
CA SER A 78 6.54 -14.76 17.73
C SER A 78 5.38 -14.31 16.85
N TRP A 79 5.46 -13.10 16.28
CA TRP A 79 4.48 -12.62 15.30
C TRP A 79 4.87 -13.00 13.87
N ARG A 80 6.17 -13.10 13.54
CA ARG A 80 6.66 -13.32 12.17
C ARG A 80 6.20 -14.67 11.59
N ARG A 81 5.99 -15.68 12.43
CA ARG A 81 5.38 -16.96 12.03
C ARG A 81 4.00 -16.75 11.41
N GLN A 82 3.14 -15.97 12.05
CA GLN A 82 1.77 -15.74 11.57
C GLN A 82 1.79 -15.07 10.19
N LEU A 83 2.77 -14.19 9.94
CA LEU A 83 2.94 -13.54 8.63
C LEU A 83 3.19 -14.58 7.52
N TRP A 84 4.07 -15.55 7.79
CA TRP A 84 4.36 -16.63 6.82
C TRP A 84 3.20 -17.59 6.63
N LEU A 85 2.42 -17.88 7.68
CA LEU A 85 1.19 -18.65 7.53
C LEU A 85 0.15 -17.90 6.70
N ALA A 86 0.00 -16.60 6.92
CA ALA A 86 -0.89 -15.76 6.12
C ALA A 86 -0.51 -15.77 4.63
N ARG A 87 0.78 -15.60 4.32
CA ARG A 87 1.30 -15.71 2.94
C ARG A 87 1.00 -17.06 2.30
N LYS A 88 1.24 -18.15 3.03
CA LYS A 88 0.94 -19.51 2.54
C LYS A 88 -0.57 -19.72 2.32
N SER A 89 -1.42 -19.13 3.15
CA SER A 89 -2.88 -19.13 2.94
C SER A 89 -3.28 -18.30 1.71
N LEU A 90 -2.66 -17.15 1.47
CA LEU A 90 -2.89 -16.35 0.26
C LEU A 90 -2.47 -17.09 -1.02
N GLU A 91 -1.30 -17.74 -1.01
CA GLU A 91 -0.82 -18.59 -2.11
C GLU A 91 -1.77 -19.76 -2.42
N GLN A 92 -2.53 -20.22 -1.41
CA GLN A 92 -3.51 -21.29 -1.53
C GLN A 92 -4.93 -20.78 -1.82
N GLU A 93 -5.07 -19.50 -2.19
CA GLU A 93 -6.35 -18.84 -2.47
C GLU A 93 -7.32 -18.90 -1.28
N ARG A 94 -6.79 -18.81 -0.04
CA ARG A 94 -7.55 -18.78 1.22
C ARG A 94 -7.42 -17.43 1.92
N PRO A 95 -7.96 -16.35 1.36
CA PRO A 95 -7.78 -15.01 1.91
C PRO A 95 -8.41 -14.85 3.30
N GLN A 96 -9.54 -15.52 3.58
CA GLN A 96 -10.18 -15.43 4.90
C GLN A 96 -9.31 -16.02 6.02
N GLU A 97 -8.56 -17.10 5.72
CA GLU A 97 -7.62 -17.68 6.67
C GLU A 97 -6.43 -16.72 6.90
N ALA A 98 -5.92 -16.10 5.83
CA ALA A 98 -4.86 -15.10 5.93
C ALA A 98 -5.27 -13.91 6.82
N MET A 99 -6.52 -13.43 6.72
CA MET A 99 -7.00 -12.33 7.58
C MET A 99 -6.91 -12.67 9.07
N GLN A 100 -7.25 -13.90 9.46
CA GLN A 100 -7.18 -14.32 10.87
C GLN A 100 -5.76 -14.24 11.41
N TYR A 101 -4.77 -14.63 10.60
CA TYR A 101 -3.37 -14.49 10.97
C TYR A 101 -2.94 -13.03 11.06
N TYR A 102 -3.35 -12.18 10.12
CA TYR A 102 -3.04 -10.76 10.16
C TYR A 102 -3.65 -10.04 11.35
N GLU A 103 -4.90 -10.32 11.73
CA GLU A 103 -5.53 -9.77 12.94
C GLU A 103 -4.72 -10.07 14.20
N VAL A 104 -4.22 -11.31 14.33
CA VAL A 104 -3.36 -11.69 15.46
C VAL A 104 -2.09 -10.85 15.48
N ILE A 105 -1.44 -10.66 14.33
CA ILE A 105 -0.21 -9.85 14.22
C ILE A 105 -0.48 -8.39 14.59
N LEU A 106 -1.54 -7.79 14.07
CA LEU A 106 -1.86 -6.39 14.31
C LEU A 106 -2.13 -6.10 15.79
N ASN A 107 -2.74 -7.05 16.51
CA ASN A 107 -2.99 -6.92 17.95
C ASN A 107 -1.70 -6.90 18.79
N VAL A 108 -0.59 -7.47 18.30
CA VAL A 108 0.66 -7.61 19.08
C VAL A 108 1.81 -6.76 18.55
N ALA A 109 1.80 -6.44 17.26
CA ALA A 109 2.97 -5.91 16.55
C ALA A 109 2.63 -4.85 15.48
N ALA A 110 1.44 -4.22 15.52
CA ALA A 110 1.10 -3.17 14.54
C ALA A 110 2.13 -2.03 14.46
N ASN A 111 2.75 -1.66 15.59
CA ASN A 111 3.80 -0.61 15.63
C ASN A 111 5.22 -1.14 15.36
N HIS A 112 5.37 -2.42 15.01
CA HIS A 112 6.68 -2.98 14.69
C HIS A 112 7.04 -2.63 13.23
N GLY A 113 8.30 -2.21 13.03
CA GLY A 113 8.72 -1.32 11.94
C GLY A 113 8.14 -1.58 10.55
N ASP A 114 8.10 -2.83 10.10
CA ASP A 114 7.71 -3.23 8.75
C ASP A 114 6.39 -4.04 8.69
N VAL A 115 5.70 -4.25 9.81
CA VAL A 115 4.53 -5.14 9.88
C VAL A 115 3.40 -4.65 8.99
N LEU A 116 2.98 -3.38 9.13
CA LEU A 116 1.86 -2.88 8.32
C LEU A 116 2.19 -2.87 6.82
N MET A 117 3.43 -2.53 6.47
CA MET A 117 3.89 -2.53 5.08
C MET A 117 3.88 -3.94 4.48
N GLN A 118 4.36 -4.94 5.23
CA GLN A 118 4.33 -6.33 4.77
C GLN A 118 2.89 -6.83 4.59
N ILE A 119 2.02 -6.60 5.58
CA ILE A 119 0.62 -7.05 5.49
C ILE A 119 -0.10 -6.34 4.34
N SER A 120 0.02 -5.01 4.23
CA SER A 120 -0.63 -4.27 3.13
C SER A 120 -0.06 -4.64 1.76
N GLY A 121 1.21 -5.01 1.68
CA GLY A 121 1.85 -5.51 0.45
C GLY A 121 1.34 -6.89 0.05
N ASP A 122 1.38 -7.85 0.97
CA ASP A 122 0.89 -9.21 0.76
C ASP A 122 -0.57 -9.21 0.26
N LEU A 123 -1.43 -8.42 0.91
CA LEU A 123 -2.84 -8.28 0.55
C LEU A 123 -3.03 -7.63 -0.83
N GLY A 124 -2.25 -6.60 -1.14
CA GLY A 124 -2.32 -5.91 -2.43
C GLY A 124 -1.94 -6.82 -3.60
N THR A 125 -0.86 -7.59 -3.47
CA THR A 125 -0.42 -8.54 -4.49
C THR A 125 -1.47 -9.60 -4.80
N HIS A 126 -2.34 -9.94 -3.84
CA HIS A 126 -3.42 -10.92 -4.01
C HIS A 126 -4.79 -10.27 -4.26
N GLY A 127 -4.85 -8.97 -4.55
CA GLY A 127 -6.11 -8.26 -4.83
C GLY A 127 -7.09 -8.21 -3.64
N CYS A 128 -6.60 -8.44 -2.42
CA CYS A 128 -7.41 -8.51 -1.20
C CYS A 128 -7.71 -7.10 -0.65
N LEU A 129 -8.31 -6.24 -1.47
CA LEU A 129 -8.53 -4.82 -1.18
C LEU A 129 -9.43 -4.59 0.04
N ASP A 130 -10.49 -5.39 0.20
CA ASP A 130 -11.36 -5.31 1.38
C ASP A 130 -10.60 -5.61 2.67
N GLY A 131 -9.64 -6.53 2.61
CA GLY A 131 -8.73 -6.84 3.72
C GLY A 131 -7.85 -5.65 4.08
N ILE A 132 -7.27 -4.96 3.09
CA ILE A 132 -6.48 -3.74 3.31
C ILE A 132 -7.32 -2.70 4.03
N LEU A 133 -8.50 -2.38 3.48
CA LEU A 133 -9.36 -1.29 3.99
C LEU A 133 -10.00 -1.61 5.35
N THR A 134 -10.13 -2.89 5.70
CA THR A 134 -10.67 -3.32 7.00
C THR A 134 -9.58 -3.34 8.08
N LEU A 135 -8.42 -3.91 7.78
CA LEU A 135 -7.40 -4.22 8.80
C LEU A 135 -6.43 -3.07 9.05
N ILE A 136 -6.04 -2.33 8.01
CA ILE A 136 -4.89 -1.42 8.09
C ILE A 136 -5.27 0.00 8.54
N PRO A 137 -6.29 0.67 7.98
CA PRO A 137 -6.63 2.04 8.38
C PRO A 137 -6.86 2.27 9.88
N PRO A 138 -7.49 1.37 10.64
CA PRO A 138 -7.73 1.56 12.08
C PRO A 138 -6.45 1.66 12.92
N VAL A 139 -5.37 0.99 12.49
CA VAL A 139 -4.09 0.93 13.22
C VAL A 139 -3.02 1.81 12.59
N TYR A 140 -3.19 2.25 11.35
CA TYR A 140 -2.23 3.09 10.65
C TYR A 140 -2.17 4.52 11.21
N ASP A 141 -1.00 4.90 11.70
CA ASP A 141 -0.59 6.25 12.04
C ASP A 141 0.47 6.80 11.05
N PRO A 142 0.13 7.80 10.21
CA PRO A 142 1.05 8.40 9.24
C PRO A 142 2.31 9.05 9.84
N GLU A 143 2.29 9.40 11.13
CA GLU A 143 3.46 9.99 11.80
C GLU A 143 4.46 8.93 12.30
N LYS A 144 3.99 7.69 12.49
CA LYS A 144 4.79 6.60 13.08
C LYS A 144 5.16 5.52 12.08
N HIS A 145 4.27 5.24 11.14
CA HIS A 145 4.40 4.10 10.24
C HIS A 145 4.95 4.50 8.89
N ASP A 146 5.42 3.49 8.17
CA ASP A 146 5.96 3.64 6.83
C ASP A 146 4.92 4.27 5.87
N VAL A 147 5.39 5.16 5.00
CA VAL A 147 4.50 5.89 4.07
C VAL A 147 3.94 4.97 2.98
N HIS A 148 4.64 3.90 2.62
CA HIS A 148 4.19 2.95 1.61
C HIS A 148 2.95 2.17 2.06
N THR A 149 2.77 1.96 3.37
CA THR A 149 1.48 1.48 3.90
C THR A 149 0.35 2.45 3.58
N GLY A 150 0.58 3.76 3.73
CA GLY A 150 -0.39 4.79 3.36
C GLY A 150 -0.72 4.78 1.87
N PHE A 151 0.28 4.60 1.01
CA PHE A 151 0.07 4.45 -0.43
C PHE A 151 -0.75 3.20 -0.79
N ASN A 152 -0.51 2.06 -0.12
CA ASN A 152 -1.30 0.86 -0.36
C ASN A 152 -2.79 1.05 0.03
N ILE A 153 -3.07 1.82 1.10
CA ILE A 153 -4.45 2.17 1.48
C ILE A 153 -5.09 3.08 0.41
N LEU A 154 -4.39 4.12 -0.04
CA LEU A 154 -4.88 5.02 -1.08
C LEU A 154 -5.15 4.27 -2.39
N GLN A 155 -4.22 3.40 -2.79
CA GLN A 155 -4.37 2.53 -3.95
C GLN A 155 -5.60 1.62 -3.83
N ALA A 156 -5.83 1.02 -2.66
CA ALA A 156 -7.00 0.18 -2.43
C ALA A 156 -8.32 0.97 -2.56
N TYR A 157 -8.37 2.22 -2.10
CA TYR A 157 -9.53 3.09 -2.33
C TYR A 157 -9.73 3.44 -3.81
N VAL A 158 -8.65 3.73 -4.54
CA VAL A 158 -8.71 4.00 -5.99
C VAL A 158 -9.27 2.79 -6.74
N GLU A 159 -8.74 1.60 -6.48
CA GLU A 159 -9.18 0.37 -7.15
C GLU A 159 -10.62 -0.04 -6.80
N LYS A 160 -11.08 0.30 -5.60
CA LYS A 160 -12.49 0.12 -5.19
C LYS A 160 -13.43 1.19 -5.74
N GLY A 161 -12.90 2.28 -6.31
CA GLY A 161 -13.70 3.43 -6.74
C GLY A 161 -14.27 4.27 -5.60
N ASP A 162 -13.81 4.07 -4.36
CA ASP A 162 -14.31 4.79 -3.18
C ASP A 162 -13.54 6.10 -3.00
N TYR A 163 -13.87 7.07 -3.85
CA TYR A 163 -13.23 8.38 -3.84
C TYR A 163 -13.56 9.18 -2.57
N ILE A 164 -14.70 8.93 -1.92
CA ILE A 164 -15.12 9.67 -0.72
C ILE A 164 -14.19 9.33 0.45
N MET A 165 -14.03 8.04 0.75
CA MET A 165 -13.15 7.62 1.83
C MET A 165 -11.68 7.82 1.44
N GLY A 166 -11.34 7.60 0.17
CA GLY A 166 -10.02 7.87 -0.38
C GLY A 166 -9.55 9.31 -0.19
N GLN A 167 -10.38 10.30 -0.58
CA GLN A 167 -10.07 11.72 -0.39
C GLN A 167 -9.96 12.09 1.10
N ARG A 168 -10.85 11.57 1.95
CA ARG A 168 -10.78 11.79 3.40
C ARG A 168 -9.48 11.27 4.00
N PHE A 169 -9.05 10.08 3.59
CA PHE A 169 -7.79 9.49 4.04
C PHE A 169 -6.58 10.25 3.48
N LEU A 170 -6.62 10.65 2.22
CA LEU A 170 -5.59 11.46 1.56
C LEU A 170 -5.33 12.77 2.29
N GLN A 171 -6.39 13.47 2.73
CA GLN A 171 -6.27 14.71 3.52
C GLN A 171 -5.51 14.48 4.84
N ARG A 172 -5.71 13.32 5.49
CA ARG A 172 -4.99 12.97 6.73
C ARG A 172 -3.47 12.90 6.51
N ILE A 173 -3.02 12.44 5.34
CA ILE A 173 -1.59 12.37 5.02
C ILE A 173 -1.07 13.73 4.51
N PHE A 174 -1.85 14.48 3.73
CA PHE A 174 -1.47 15.80 3.24
C PHE A 174 -1.15 16.81 4.36
N VAL A 175 -1.88 16.75 5.48
CA VAL A 175 -1.67 17.64 6.63
C VAL A 175 -0.26 17.52 7.23
N LEU A 176 0.44 16.40 7.02
CA LEU A 176 1.82 16.23 7.47
C LEU A 176 2.82 17.12 6.71
N ASP A 177 2.43 17.73 5.60
CA ASP A 177 3.24 18.59 4.72
C ASP A 177 4.64 18.04 4.43
N ARG A 178 4.70 16.74 4.15
CA ARG A 178 5.93 16.03 3.84
C ARG A 178 6.35 16.27 2.37
N PRO A 179 7.48 16.95 2.11
CA PRO A 179 7.88 17.29 0.74
C PRO A 179 8.29 16.08 -0.08
N ASP A 180 8.80 15.03 0.55
CA ASP A 180 9.31 13.81 -0.09
C ASP A 180 8.21 12.95 -0.73
N ILE A 181 6.95 13.10 -0.28
CA ILE A 181 5.82 12.28 -0.74
C ILE A 181 4.78 13.10 -1.52
N ARG A 182 4.99 14.41 -1.65
CA ARG A 182 4.01 15.38 -2.17
C ARG A 182 3.54 15.01 -3.58
N GLU A 183 4.44 14.62 -4.47
CA GLU A 183 4.09 14.22 -5.84
C GLU A 183 3.19 12.98 -5.87
N CYS A 184 3.47 11.97 -5.04
CA CYS A 184 2.63 10.79 -4.90
C CYS A 184 1.23 11.15 -4.38
N LEU A 185 1.13 12.07 -3.41
CA LEU A 185 -0.17 12.51 -2.90
C LEU A 185 -0.98 13.29 -3.96
N HIS A 186 -0.31 14.11 -4.78
CA HIS A 186 -0.97 14.79 -5.90
C HIS A 186 -1.44 13.81 -6.98
N TYR A 187 -0.69 12.73 -7.23
CA TYR A 187 -1.15 11.65 -8.10
C TYR A 187 -2.48 11.06 -7.59
N TYR A 188 -2.55 10.65 -6.32
CA TYR A 188 -3.79 10.12 -5.76
C TYR A 188 -4.94 11.14 -5.74
N ALA A 189 -4.64 12.42 -5.51
CA ALA A 189 -5.65 13.48 -5.59
C ALA A 189 -6.30 13.54 -6.99
N ALA A 190 -5.48 13.45 -8.05
CA ALA A 190 -5.96 13.43 -9.42
C ALA A 190 -6.77 12.16 -9.74
N GLU A 191 -6.34 10.99 -9.25
CA GLU A 191 -7.10 9.74 -9.44
C GLU A 191 -8.48 9.80 -8.76
N PHE A 192 -8.57 10.35 -7.55
CA PHE A 192 -9.87 10.50 -6.89
C PHE A 192 -10.77 11.53 -7.57
N GLU A 193 -10.23 12.62 -8.14
CA GLU A 193 -11.07 13.56 -8.89
C GLU A 193 -11.63 12.92 -10.16
N LYS A 194 -10.83 12.12 -10.88
CA LYS A 194 -11.32 11.35 -12.03
C LYS A 194 -12.46 10.39 -11.64
N LEU A 195 -12.34 9.70 -10.50
CA LEU A 195 -13.37 8.80 -10.00
C LEU A 195 -14.65 9.55 -9.62
N LYS A 196 -14.51 10.72 -9.00
CA LYS A 196 -15.62 11.60 -8.65
C LYS A 196 -16.35 12.09 -9.91
N ASP A 197 -15.62 12.62 -10.88
CA ASP A 197 -16.16 13.10 -12.16
C ASP A 197 -16.88 11.98 -12.93
N ALA A 198 -16.37 10.75 -12.87
CA ALA A 198 -17.01 9.59 -13.49
C ALA A 198 -18.28 9.13 -12.75
N ALA A 199 -18.37 9.39 -11.44
CA ALA A 199 -19.53 9.04 -10.62
C ALA A 199 -20.66 10.08 -10.69
N GLU A 200 -20.32 11.35 -10.97
CA GLU A 200 -21.30 12.40 -11.22
C GLU A 200 -21.88 12.24 -12.64
N PRO A 201 -23.21 12.07 -12.79
CA PRO A 201 -23.79 12.06 -14.11
C PRO A 201 -23.52 13.41 -14.77
N LEU A 202 -23.02 13.38 -16.01
CA LEU A 202 -22.94 14.57 -16.87
C LEU A 202 -24.27 15.32 -16.74
N PRO A 203 -24.26 16.65 -16.53
CA PRO A 203 -25.48 17.43 -16.56
C PRO A 203 -26.25 17.01 -17.80
N GLN A 204 -27.45 16.46 -17.62
CA GLN A 204 -28.33 16.27 -18.75
C GLN A 204 -28.43 17.66 -19.38
N ALA A 205 -27.91 17.81 -20.60
CA ALA A 205 -28.20 18.97 -21.39
C ALA A 205 -29.73 19.03 -21.41
N GLN A 206 -30.31 19.94 -20.64
CA GLN A 206 -31.67 20.34 -20.91
C GLN A 206 -31.59 20.78 -22.36
N GLU A 207 -32.24 20.04 -23.25
CA GLU A 207 -32.63 20.58 -24.55
C GLU A 207 -33.57 21.74 -24.21
N GLU A 208 -33.01 22.87 -23.79
CA GLU A 208 -33.67 24.14 -23.95
C GLU A 208 -34.05 24.16 -25.42
N GLN A 209 -35.36 24.15 -25.69
CA GLN A 209 -35.86 24.38 -27.01
C GLN A 209 -35.35 25.77 -27.41
N VAL A 210 -34.20 25.80 -28.08
CA VAL A 210 -33.67 27.02 -28.66
C VAL A 210 -34.66 27.36 -29.76
N GLU A 211 -35.55 28.30 -29.46
CA GLU A 211 -36.47 28.84 -30.45
C GLU A 211 -35.62 29.65 -31.44
N VAL A 212 -35.24 29.01 -32.55
CA VAL A 212 -34.51 29.67 -33.63
C VAL A 212 -35.48 30.57 -34.38
N VAL A 213 -35.58 31.82 -33.91
CA VAL A 213 -36.39 32.84 -34.57
C VAL A 213 -35.57 33.47 -35.70
N ALA A 214 -36.02 33.29 -36.94
CA ALA A 214 -35.46 33.98 -38.08
C ALA A 214 -35.85 35.48 -38.05
N ALA A 215 -34.98 36.31 -37.51
CA ALA A 215 -35.14 37.76 -37.55
C ALA A 215 -34.80 38.30 -38.95
N ARG A 216 -35.76 38.96 -39.62
CA ARG A 216 -35.49 39.72 -40.84
C ARG A 216 -34.99 41.11 -40.47
N PHE A 217 -33.77 41.41 -40.87
CA PHE A 217 -33.21 42.75 -40.77
C PHE A 217 -33.37 43.48 -42.10
N ASN A 218 -33.85 44.73 -42.05
CA ASN A 218 -33.99 45.57 -43.24
C ASN A 218 -32.68 46.27 -43.64
N ARG A 219 -31.61 46.09 -42.84
CA ARG A 219 -30.26 46.58 -43.08
C ARG A 219 -29.25 45.51 -42.63
N PRO A 220 -27.99 45.57 -43.08
CA PRO A 220 -26.95 44.72 -42.54
C PRO A 220 -26.80 44.91 -41.01
N ILE A 221 -26.50 43.84 -40.27
CA ILE A 221 -26.45 43.83 -38.80
C ILE A 221 -25.53 44.90 -38.19
N TRP A 222 -24.43 45.24 -38.86
CA TRP A 222 -23.47 46.25 -38.43
C TRP A 222 -24.00 47.69 -38.54
N ALA A 223 -25.09 47.92 -39.27
CA ALA A 223 -25.72 49.24 -39.35
C ALA A 223 -26.53 49.61 -38.10
N TYR A 224 -26.87 48.63 -37.25
CA TYR A 224 -27.67 48.86 -36.05
C TYR A 224 -26.82 49.19 -34.80
N GLY A 225 -25.49 48.97 -34.86
CA GLY A 225 -24.55 49.29 -33.77
C GLY A 225 -23.66 50.51 -34.03
N LEU A 226 -23.66 51.06 -35.25
CA LEU A 226 -22.88 52.25 -35.60
C LEU A 226 -23.79 53.48 -35.59
N ALA A 227 -24.07 54.01 -34.41
CA ALA A 227 -24.58 55.37 -34.29
C ALA A 227 -23.49 56.35 -34.79
N SER A 228 -23.70 56.89 -36.00
CA SER A 228 -23.05 58.09 -36.55
C SER A 228 -21.51 58.13 -36.50
N LEU A 229 -20.84 57.43 -37.42
CA LEU A 229 -19.57 57.90 -37.97
C LEU A 229 -19.87 58.64 -39.28
N VAL A 230 -20.08 59.95 -39.17
CA VAL A 230 -20.01 60.85 -40.33
C VAL A 230 -18.54 60.94 -40.71
N LEU A 231 -18.12 60.17 -41.72
CA LEU A 231 -16.83 60.37 -42.36
C LEU A 231 -16.99 61.53 -43.36
N PRO A 232 -16.27 62.65 -43.21
CA PRO A 232 -16.31 63.71 -44.22
C PRO A 232 -15.64 63.20 -45.51
N VAL A 233 -16.38 63.24 -46.60
CA VAL A 233 -15.82 63.07 -47.95
C VAL A 233 -15.01 64.33 -48.25
N VAL A 234 -13.68 64.23 -48.17
CA VAL A 234 -12.79 65.25 -48.75
C VAL A 234 -12.70 64.96 -50.24
N VAL A 235 -13.35 65.79 -51.05
CA VAL A 235 -13.15 65.82 -52.50
C VAL A 235 -11.83 66.54 -52.76
N LEU A 236 -10.80 65.81 -53.18
CA LEU A 236 -9.62 66.41 -53.79
C LEU A 236 -9.87 66.54 -55.29
N CYS A 237 -10.24 67.74 -55.72
CA CYS A 237 -10.11 68.15 -57.12
C CYS A 237 -8.63 68.41 -57.43
N TYR A 238 -8.09 67.75 -58.47
CA TYR A 238 -6.93 68.26 -59.20
C TYR A 238 -7.36 68.51 -60.65
N ALA A 239 -6.91 69.66 -61.16
CA ALA A 239 -7.23 70.26 -62.45
C ALA A 239 -6.67 69.48 -63.65
#